data_AF-A0A9Q5ZBJ6-F1
#
_entry.id   AF-A0A9Q5ZBJ6-F1
#
_cell.length_a   1.000
_cell.length_b   1.000
_cell.length_c   1.000
_cell.angle_alpha   90.00
_cell.angle_beta   90.00
_cell.angle_gamma   90.00
#
_symmetry.space_group_name_H-M   'P 1'
#
loop_
_entity.id
_entity.type
_entity.pdbx_description
1 polymer ?
#
loop_
_entity_poly.entity_id
_entity_poly.type
_entity_poly.pdbx_seq_one_letter_code
_entity_poly.pdbx_strand_id
1 'polypeptide(L)' 'MVDQFDCNNIDNNFRAFLEGLCQAGFGNLPISVLYQFYLYIFETFTYIPLPFDDNWEEVLNLAEEVFVGD' A
#
# COMPACT_ATOMS: atom_id res chain seq x y z
N MET A 1 20.62 -0.66 0.10
CA MET A 1 20.38 -2.09 -0.14
C MET A 1 19.01 -2.36 0.46
N VAL A 2 18.02 -2.64 -0.38
CA VAL A 2 16.73 -3.16 0.09
C VAL A 2 16.99 -4.63 0.40
N ASP A 3 17.10 -4.97 1.68
CA ASP A 3 17.34 -6.33 2.10
C ASP A 3 16.12 -7.20 1.78
N GLN A 4 16.35 -8.15 0.88
CA GLN A 4 15.58 -9.35 0.57
C GLN A 4 14.05 -9.23 0.52
N PHE A 5 13.54 -9.27 -0.71
CA PHE A 5 12.15 -9.56 -1.07
C PHE A 5 11.76 -10.97 -0.57
N ASP A 6 11.05 -11.06 0.57
CA ASP A 6 10.51 -12.32 1.09
C ASP A 6 9.16 -12.64 0.43
N CYS A 7 9.19 -13.42 -0.65
CA CYS A 7 8.01 -13.88 -1.38
C CYS A 7 7.00 -14.66 -0.50
N ASN A 8 7.37 -15.15 0.69
CA ASN A 8 6.46 -15.90 1.56
C ASN A 8 5.61 -14.99 2.48
N ASN A 9 5.94 -13.70 2.57
CA ASN A 9 5.26 -12.75 3.45
C ASN A 9 4.42 -11.71 2.66
N ILE A 10 4.69 -11.59 1.35
CA ILE A 10 4.07 -10.59 0.47
C ILE A 10 2.60 -10.90 0.19
N ASP A 11 2.19 -12.16 0.04
CA ASP A 11 0.77 -12.46 -0.27
C ASP A 11 -0.18 -12.04 0.87
N ASN A 12 0.23 -12.21 2.13
CA ASN A 12 -0.59 -11.82 3.28
C ASN A 12 -0.56 -10.30 3.50
N ASN A 13 0.61 -9.66 3.36
CA ASN A 13 0.75 -8.22 3.54
C ASN A 13 0.11 -7.43 2.40
N PHE A 14 0.28 -7.88 1.15
CA PHE A 14 -0.38 -7.28 0.01
C PHE A 14 -1.90 -7.40 0.13
N ARG A 15 -2.41 -8.56 0.53
CA ARG A 15 -3.84 -8.73 0.79
C ARG A 15 -4.34 -7.81 1.90
N ALA A 16 -3.66 -7.73 3.04
CA ALA A 16 -4.04 -6.85 4.14
C ALA A 16 -4.01 -5.37 3.73
N PHE A 17 -3.01 -4.99 2.92
CA PHE A 17 -2.88 -3.66 2.34
C PHE A 17 -4.04 -3.33 1.40
N LEU A 18 -4.41 -4.25 0.50
CA LEU A 18 -5.57 -4.11 -0.38
C LEU A 18 -6.89 -4.01 0.39
N GLU A 19 -7.07 -4.84 1.41
CA GLU A 19 -8.26 -4.79 2.29
C GLU A 19 -8.34 -3.43 3.01
N GLY A 20 -7.21 -2.90 3.47
CA GLY A 20 -7.10 -1.56 4.05
C GLY A 20 -7.50 -0.44 3.09
N LEU A 21 -6.92 -0.43 1.89
CA LEU A 21 -7.26 0.55 0.86
C LEU A 21 -8.73 0.46 0.42
N CYS A 22 -9.27 -0.76 0.33
CA CYS A 22 -10.67 -0.96 0.03
C CYS A 22 -11.59 -0.35 1.10
N GLN A 23 -11.27 -0.53 2.38
CA GLN A 23 -12.01 0.06 3.49
C GLN A 23 -11.91 1.58 3.52
N ALA A 24 -10.78 2.14 3.07
CA ALA A 24 -10.57 3.57 2.92
C ALA A 24 -11.25 4.20 1.67
N GLY A 25 -11.90 3.39 0.82
CA GLY A 25 -12.69 3.88 -0.31
C GLY A 25 -12.02 3.76 -1.68
N PHE A 26 -10.80 3.20 -1.77
CA PHE A 26 -10.06 3.01 -3.02
C PHE A 26 -10.37 1.69 -3.74
N GLY A 27 -11.40 0.96 -3.29
CA GLY A 27 -11.77 -0.37 -3.82
C GLY A 27 -12.31 -0.37 -5.25
N ASN A 28 -12.57 0.80 -5.83
CA ASN A 28 -12.98 0.96 -7.24
C ASN A 28 -11.79 0.97 -8.21
N LEU A 29 -10.55 1.08 -7.71
CA LEU A 29 -9.35 1.13 -8.55
C LEU A 29 -8.99 -0.26 -9.10
N PRO A 30 -8.43 -0.35 -10.32
CA PRO A 30 -7.93 -1.61 -10.86
C PRO A 30 -6.82 -2.20 -9.98
N ILE A 31 -6.81 -3.53 -9.83
CA ILE A 31 -5.80 -4.21 -8.99
C ILE A 31 -4.36 -3.95 -9.46
N SER A 32 -4.13 -3.73 -10.75
CA SER A 32 -2.82 -3.36 -11.29
C SER A 32 -2.35 -1.98 -10.79
N VAL A 33 -3.27 -1.03 -10.61
CA VAL A 33 -2.99 0.30 -10.07
C VAL A 33 -2.68 0.20 -8.57
N LEU A 34 -3.48 -0.57 -7.83
CA LEU A 34 -3.24 -0.81 -6.40
C LEU A 34 -1.91 -1.55 -6.15
N TYR A 35 -1.54 -2.47 -7.05
CA TYR A 35 -0.24 -3.15 -7.01
C TYR A 35 0.92 -2.19 -7.29
N GLN A 36 0.79 -1.29 -8.27
CA GLN A 36 1.81 -0.27 -8.53
C GLN A 36 1.98 0.66 -7.32
N PHE A 37 0.88 1.05 -6.68
CA PHE A 37 0.94 1.87 -5.47
C PHE A 37 1.58 1.11 -4.29
N TYR A 38 1.29 -0.17 -4.12
CA TYR A 38 1.98 -1.01 -3.12
C TYR A 38 3.50 -1.05 -3.32
N LEU A 39 3.96 -1.16 -4.57
CA LEU A 39 5.39 -1.07 -4.89
C LEU A 39 5.96 0.33 -4.60
N TYR A 40 5.20 1.38 -4.89
CA TYR A 40 5.59 2.75 -4.57
C TYR A 40 5.72 2.98 -3.06
N ILE A 41 4.83 2.41 -2.24
CA ILE A 41 4.95 2.44 -0.77
C ILE A 41 6.24 1.75 -0.33
N PHE A 42 6.57 0.61 -0.92
CA PHE A 42 7.81 -0.12 -0.61
C PHE A 42 9.08 0.70 -0.94
N GLU A 43 9.03 1.58 -1.94
CA GLU A 43 10.14 2.49 -2.27
C GLU A 43 10.18 3.75 -1.38
N THR A 44 9.02 4.20 -0.90
CA THR A 44 8.88 5.44 -0.13
C THR A 44 9.16 5.23 1.36
N PHE A 45 8.75 4.10 1.91
CA PHE A 45 8.86 3.79 3.34
C PHE A 45 9.97 2.76 3.60
N THR A 46 10.49 2.74 4.83
CA THR A 46 11.52 1.76 5.24
C THR A 46 10.97 0.35 5.43
N TYR A 47 9.65 0.22 5.53
CA TYR A 47 8.87 -1.02 5.54
C TYR A 47 7.47 -0.70 5.00
N ILE A 48 6.61 -1.69 4.76
CA ILE A 48 5.25 -1.47 4.25
C ILE A 48 4.29 -1.27 5.43
N PRO A 49 3.75 -0.04 5.65
CA PRO A 49 2.76 0.16 6.70
C PRO A 49 1.44 -0.54 6.33
N LEU A 50 0.83 -1.18 7.33
CA LEU A 50 -0.45 -1.89 7.20
C LEU A 50 -1.55 -1.17 8.02
N PRO A 51 -2.84 -1.50 7.86
CA PRO A 51 -3.97 -0.78 8.50
C PRO A 51 -3.96 -0.61 10.02
N PHE A 52 -3.07 -1.29 10.74
CA PHE A 52 -2.92 -1.22 12.19
C PHE A 52 -1.60 -0.58 12.63
N ASP A 53 -0.83 -0.06 11.67
CA ASP A 53 0.45 0.60 11.89
C ASP A 53 0.26 2.11 12.11
N ASP A 54 1.11 2.71 12.94
CA ASP A 54 1.08 4.16 13.22
C ASP A 54 1.26 5.00 11.94
N ASN A 55 1.99 4.48 10.94
CA ASN A 55 2.23 5.16 9.66
C ASN A 55 1.13 4.89 8.62
N TRP A 56 0.05 4.19 8.96
CA TRP A 56 -1.03 3.90 8.01
C TRP A 56 -1.74 5.15 7.49
N GLU A 57 -1.91 6.17 8.34
CA GLU A 57 -2.53 7.44 7.94
C GLU A 57 -1.71 8.14 6.85
N GLU A 58 -0.38 8.07 6.89
CA GLU A 58 0.50 8.62 5.85
C GLU A 58 0.32 7.90 4.51
N VAL A 59 0.13 6.57 4.54
CA VAL A 59 -0.18 5.78 3.33
C VAL A 59 -1.51 6.23 2.71
N LEU A 60 -2.53 6.50 3.53
CA LEU A 60 -3.84 6.95 3.03
C LEU A 60 -3.77 8.36 2.43
N ASN A 61 -3.06 9.29 3.09
CA ASN A 61 -2.85 10.63 2.56
C ASN A 61 -2.13 10.58 1.20
N LEU A 62 -1.11 9.73 1.09
CA LEU A 62 -0.38 9.54 -0.17
C LEU A 62 -1.25 8.86 -1.25
N ALA A 63 -2.14 7.95 -0.87
CA ALA A 63 -3.10 7.35 -1.81
C ALA A 63 -4.08 8.40 -2.34
N GLU A 64 -4.56 9.31 -1.50
CA GLU A 64 -5.41 10.42 -1.92
C GLU A 64 -4.67 11.35 -2.88
N GLU A 65 -3.43 11.72 -2.58
CA GLU A 65 -2.60 12.54 -3.48
C GLU A 65 -2.37 11.87 -4.84
N VAL A 66 -2.07 10.57 -4.86
CA VAL A 66 -1.73 9.84 -6.10
C VAL A 66 -2.96 9.51 -6.94
N PHE A 67 -4.11 9.20 -6.32
CA PHE A 67 -5.30 8.71 -7.04
C PHE A 67 -6.37 9.77 -7.25
N VAL A 68 -6.40 10.82 -6.42
CA VAL A 68 -7.43 11.87 -6.45
C VAL A 68 -6.83 13.23 -6.81
N GLY A 69 -5.55 13.46 -6.55
CA GLY A 69 -4.83 14.65 -6.99
C GLY A 69 -4.77 14.76 -8.51
N ASP A 70 -5.32 15.88 -9.03
CA ASP A 70 -5.44 16.36 -10.42
C ASP A 70 -4.66 15.61 -11.54
#